data_AF-A0A0X3U6X7-F1
#
_entry.id   AF-A0A0X3U6X7-F1
#
_cell.length_a   1.000
_cell.length_b   1.000
_cell.length_c   1.000
_cell.angle_alpha   90.00
_cell.angle_beta   90.00
_cell.angle_gamma   90.00
#
_symmetry.space_group_name_H-M   'P 1'
#
loop_
_entity.id
_entity.type
_entity.pdbx_description
1 polymer ?
#
loop_
_entity_poly.entity_id
_entity_poly.type
_entity_poly.pdbx_seq_one_letter_code
_entity_poly.pdbx_strand_id
1 'polypeptide(L)'
;MFQDYEKIEQQIAEHQAKIEELQEQKARAERKKDGVIAFDKALVNIAAEHQMEEEELYVARGEQIVEWLVSQLNDEDAPDYIKTLKARVARSLKKGGDTPRRGRRAVAKGSEPKLETGHYRNPYTGATIEKKKRNPKQLNQWIEEHGLETVKTWKI
;
A
#
# COMPACT_ATOMS: atom_id res chain seq x y z
N MET A 1 -43.54 -38.86 30.40
CA MET A 1 -44.62 -38.59 29.43
C MET A 1 -44.96 -37.10 29.36
N PHE A 2 -45.23 -36.39 30.46
CA PHE A 2 -45.48 -34.92 30.41
C PHE A 2 -44.23 -34.03 30.52
N GLN A 3 -43.15 -34.52 31.14
CA GLN A 3 -41.90 -33.76 31.27
C GLN A 3 -41.21 -33.47 29.92
N ASP A 4 -41.31 -34.39 28.96
CA ASP A 4 -40.74 -34.19 27.62
C ASP A 4 -41.52 -33.12 26.84
N TYR A 5 -42.84 -33.05 27.05
CA TYR A 5 -43.70 -32.05 26.45
C TYR A 5 -43.39 -30.65 27.00
N GLU A 6 -43.32 -30.49 28.32
CA GLU A 6 -42.95 -29.20 28.96
C GLU A 6 -41.56 -28.71 28.52
N LYS A 7 -40.60 -29.63 28.37
CA LYS A 7 -39.26 -29.31 27.88
C LYS A 7 -39.27 -28.84 26.42
N ILE A 8 -40.11 -29.45 25.57
CA ILE A 8 -40.28 -29.02 24.18
C ILE A 8 -40.93 -27.63 24.12
N GLU A 9 -41.94 -27.37 24.94
CA GLU A 9 -42.57 -26.03 25.02
C GLU A 9 -41.58 -24.96 25.46
N GLN A 10 -40.74 -25.24 26.45
CA GLN A 10 -39.70 -24.32 26.90
C GLN A 10 -38.68 -24.02 25.78
N GLN A 11 -38.24 -25.04 25.05
CA GLN A 11 -37.31 -24.87 23.92
C GLN A 11 -37.94 -24.05 22.78
N ILE A 12 -39.23 -24.26 22.48
CA ILE A 12 -39.95 -23.47 21.49
C ILE A 12 -39.99 -22.00 21.91
N ALA A 13 -40.30 -21.71 23.19
CA ALA A 13 -40.35 -20.36 23.71
C ALA A 13 -38.96 -19.68 23.64
N GLU A 14 -37.89 -20.39 24.03
CA GLU A 14 -36.52 -19.88 23.94
C GLU A 14 -36.11 -19.57 22.49
N HIS A 15 -36.45 -20.45 21.53
CA HIS A 15 -36.17 -20.21 20.12
C HIS A 15 -36.99 -19.05 19.55
N GLN A 16 -38.26 -18.90 19.94
CA GLN A 16 -39.09 -17.78 19.52
C GLN A 16 -38.53 -16.45 20.03
N ALA A 17 -38.12 -16.38 21.30
CA ALA A 17 -37.45 -15.19 21.85
C ALA A 17 -36.16 -14.88 21.10
N LYS A 18 -35.37 -15.90 20.74
CA LYS A 18 -34.13 -15.69 19.96
C LYS A 18 -34.40 -15.22 18.54
N ILE A 19 -35.47 -15.71 17.90
CA ILE A 19 -35.89 -15.26 16.57
C ILE A 19 -36.29 -13.78 16.62
N GLU A 20 -37.08 -13.38 17.62
CA GLU A 20 -37.49 -11.98 17.80
C GLU A 20 -36.28 -11.06 18.01
N GLU A 21 -35.34 -11.45 18.88
CA GLU A 21 -34.10 -10.69 19.10
C GLU A 21 -33.30 -10.52 17.80
N LEU A 22 -33.14 -11.60 17.02
CA LEU A 22 -32.42 -11.54 15.74
C LEU A 22 -33.14 -10.69 14.69
N GLN A 23 -34.47 -10.73 14.67
CA GLN A 23 -35.28 -9.88 13.80
C GLN A 23 -35.11 -8.40 14.17
N GLU A 24 -35.08 -8.06 15.45
CA GLU A 24 -34.82 -6.69 15.90
C GLU A 24 -33.39 -6.24 15.55
N GLN A 25 -32.40 -7.11 15.76
CA GLN A 25 -31.01 -6.83 15.38
C GLN A 25 -30.89 -6.59 13.87
N LYS A 26 -31.58 -7.40 13.05
CA LYS A 26 -31.63 -7.21 11.59
C LYS A 26 -32.27 -5.87 11.23
N ALA A 27 -33.44 -5.57 11.78
CA ALA A 27 -34.13 -4.30 11.52
C ALA A 27 -33.27 -3.10 11.95
N ARG A 28 -32.55 -3.20 13.07
CA ARG A 28 -31.61 -2.18 13.53
C ARG A 28 -30.43 -2.01 12.57
N ALA A 29 -29.88 -3.10 12.04
CA ALA A 29 -28.82 -3.07 11.06
C ALA A 29 -29.27 -2.42 9.74
N GLU A 30 -30.49 -2.74 9.28
CA GLU A 30 -31.11 -2.12 8.10
C GLU A 30 -31.29 -0.61 8.29
N ARG A 31 -31.87 -0.18 9.43
CA ARG A 31 -32.00 1.26 9.74
C ARG A 31 -30.66 1.99 9.77
N LYS A 32 -29.60 1.36 10.31
CA LYS A 32 -28.26 1.96 10.31
C LYS A 32 -27.74 2.13 8.88
N LYS A 33 -27.92 1.12 8.02
CA LYS A 33 -27.52 1.19 6.62
C LYS A 33 -28.25 2.31 5.88
N ASP A 34 -29.57 2.41 6.06
CA ASP A 34 -30.37 3.46 5.44
C ASP A 34 -29.97 4.84 5.97
N GLY A 35 -29.65 4.95 7.25
CA GLY A 35 -29.14 6.16 7.88
C GLY A 35 -27.83 6.65 7.27
N VAL A 36 -26.88 5.75 7.00
CA VAL A 36 -25.62 6.10 6.32
C VAL A 36 -25.90 6.65 4.91
N ILE A 37 -26.77 5.99 4.14
CA ILE A 37 -27.14 6.46 2.79
C ILE A 37 -27.82 7.83 2.84
N ALA A 38 -28.71 8.06 3.81
CA ALA A 38 -29.37 9.33 4.00
C ALA A 38 -28.40 10.44 4.40
N PHE A 39 -27.43 10.12 5.27
CA PHE A 39 -26.39 11.04 5.69
C PHE A 39 -25.50 11.47 4.53
N ASP A 40 -25.06 10.53 3.69
CA ASP A 40 -24.24 10.82 2.50
C ASP A 40 -25.00 11.75 1.53
N LYS A 41 -26.28 11.48 1.28
CA LYS A 41 -27.13 12.35 0.46
C LYS A 41 -27.27 13.75 1.05
N ALA A 42 -27.43 13.86 2.37
CA ALA A 42 -27.52 15.14 3.04
C ALA A 42 -26.22 15.94 2.90
N LEU A 43 -25.06 15.30 3.03
CA LEU A 43 -23.76 15.95 2.82
C LEU A 43 -23.62 16.49 1.40
N VAL A 44 -23.99 15.70 0.38
CA VAL A 44 -23.94 16.14 -1.02
C VAL A 44 -24.86 17.35 -1.26
N ASN A 45 -26.07 17.33 -0.70
CA ASN A 45 -27.00 18.44 -0.85
C ASN A 45 -26.46 19.71 -0.17
N ILE A 46 -25.93 19.60 1.05
CA ILE A 46 -25.32 20.73 1.77
C ILE A 46 -24.14 21.29 0.98
N ALA A 47 -23.28 20.43 0.46
CA ALA A 47 -22.16 20.85 -0.39
C ALA A 47 -22.66 21.64 -1.61
N ALA A 48 -23.71 21.16 -2.29
CA ALA A 48 -24.30 21.85 -3.43
C ALA A 48 -24.94 23.20 -3.06
N GLU A 49 -25.69 23.27 -1.96
CA GLU A 49 -26.33 24.49 -1.46
C GLU A 49 -25.30 25.60 -1.16
N HIS A 50 -24.15 25.19 -0.62
CA HIS A 50 -23.07 26.11 -0.26
C HIS A 50 -22.00 26.28 -1.34
N GLN A 51 -22.20 25.69 -2.53
CA GLN A 51 -21.25 25.72 -3.65
C GLN A 51 -19.85 25.22 -3.26
N MET A 52 -19.82 24.21 -2.39
CA MET A 52 -18.60 23.58 -1.90
C MET A 52 -18.34 22.26 -2.62
N GLU A 53 -17.06 21.92 -2.76
CA GLU A 53 -16.64 20.59 -3.14
C GLU A 53 -16.49 19.69 -1.91
N GLU A 54 -16.68 18.39 -2.10
CA GLU A 54 -16.56 17.39 -1.02
C GLU A 54 -15.16 17.40 -0.37
N GLU A 55 -14.11 17.69 -1.15
CA GLU A 55 -12.74 17.80 -0.64
C GLU A 55 -12.60 18.93 0.39
N GLU A 56 -13.30 20.05 0.21
CA GLU A 56 -13.27 21.18 1.14
C GLU A 56 -13.87 20.80 2.50
N LEU A 57 -14.88 19.93 2.51
CA LEU A 57 -15.44 19.35 3.74
C LEU A 57 -14.40 18.49 4.46
N TYR A 58 -13.67 17.64 3.73
CA TYR A 58 -12.61 16.81 4.31
C TYR A 58 -11.47 17.63 4.88
N VAL A 59 -11.08 18.71 4.21
CA VAL A 59 -10.07 19.65 4.71
C VAL A 59 -10.57 20.34 5.97
N ALA A 60 -11.79 20.86 5.97
CA ALA A 60 -12.39 21.54 7.12
C ALA A 60 -12.52 20.62 8.35
N ARG A 61 -12.73 19.32 8.13
CA ARG A 61 -12.81 18.30 9.20
C ARG A 61 -11.48 17.60 9.48
N GLY A 62 -10.43 17.93 8.75
CA GLY A 62 -9.18 17.17 8.74
C GLY A 62 -8.57 17.02 10.12
N GLU A 63 -8.52 18.10 10.91
CA GLU A 63 -7.99 18.09 12.27
C GLU A 63 -8.78 17.14 13.19
N GLN A 64 -10.11 17.22 13.15
CA GLN A 64 -11.00 16.35 13.93
C GLN A 64 -10.86 14.87 13.52
N ILE A 65 -10.74 14.60 12.23
CA ILE A 65 -10.51 13.24 11.70
C ILE A 65 -9.17 12.70 12.21
N VAL A 66 -8.11 13.51 12.16
CA VAL A 66 -6.78 13.11 12.63
C VAL A 66 -6.80 12.85 14.14
N GLU A 67 -7.39 13.74 14.94
CA GLU A 67 -7.51 13.56 16.39
C GLU A 67 -8.27 12.28 16.74
N TRP A 68 -9.40 12.05 16.08
CA TRP A 68 -10.20 10.84 16.25
C TRP A 68 -9.42 9.57 15.88
N LEU A 69 -8.65 9.58 14.79
CA LEU A 69 -7.81 8.44 14.40
C LEU A 69 -6.66 8.20 15.39
N VAL A 70 -6.00 9.28 15.84
CA VAL A 70 -4.87 9.20 16.78
C VAL A 70 -5.32 8.64 18.12
N SER A 71 -6.51 9.02 18.60
CA SER A 71 -7.07 8.51 19.86
C SER A 71 -7.19 6.97 19.90
N GLN A 72 -7.28 6.32 18.74
CA GLN A 72 -7.43 4.87 18.61
C GLN A 72 -6.11 4.14 18.34
N LEU A 73 -4.98 4.86 18.22
CA LEU A 73 -3.70 4.24 17.84
C LEU A 73 -3.10 3.35 18.95
N ASN A 74 -3.45 3.56 20.21
CA ASN A 74 -2.92 2.75 21.32
C ASN A 74 -3.90 1.69 21.80
N ASP A 75 -5.06 1.56 21.15
CA ASP A 75 -6.06 0.55 21.48
C ASP A 75 -5.60 -0.84 20.98
N GLU A 76 -5.61 -1.83 21.88
CA GLU A 76 -5.29 -3.22 21.56
C GLU A 76 -6.40 -3.85 20.71
N ASP A 77 -7.66 -3.43 20.93
CA ASP A 77 -8.84 -3.86 20.18
C ASP A 77 -9.23 -2.86 19.07
N ALA A 78 -8.22 -2.16 18.53
CA ALA A 78 -8.43 -1.18 17.48
C ALA A 78 -9.17 -1.80 16.27
N PRO A 79 -10.12 -1.07 15.66
CA PRO A 79 -10.81 -1.50 14.44
C PRO A 79 -9.85 -1.80 13.27
N ASP A 80 -10.29 -2.65 12.35
CA ASP A 80 -9.47 -3.10 11.21
C ASP A 80 -8.97 -1.97 10.31
N TYR A 81 -9.73 -0.87 10.20
CA TYR A 81 -9.30 0.29 9.43
C TYR A 81 -8.09 0.99 10.08
N ILE A 82 -8.01 1.03 11.42
CA ILE A 82 -6.84 1.55 12.15
C ILE A 82 -5.62 0.66 11.92
N LYS A 83 -5.79 -0.67 12.04
CA LYS A 83 -4.73 -1.64 11.75
C LYS A 83 -4.20 -1.49 10.32
N THR A 84 -5.12 -1.34 9.36
CA THR A 84 -4.79 -1.12 7.94
C THR A 84 -4.04 0.19 7.73
N LEU A 85 -4.49 1.27 8.38
CA LEU A 85 -3.86 2.58 8.31
C LEU A 85 -2.44 2.55 8.87
N LYS A 86 -2.24 2.00 10.08
CA LYS A 86 -0.91 1.80 10.69
C LYS A 86 0.04 1.08 9.73
N ALA A 87 -0.39 -0.02 9.12
CA ALA A 87 0.42 -0.78 8.17
C ALA A 87 0.77 0.02 6.90
N ARG A 88 -0.17 0.80 6.36
CA ARG A 88 0.07 1.66 5.19
C ARG A 88 1.04 2.79 5.51
N VAL A 89 0.88 3.47 6.64
CA VAL A 89 1.78 4.53 7.09
C VAL A 89 3.18 3.98 7.32
N ALA A 90 3.33 2.86 8.03
CA ALA A 90 4.62 2.22 8.24
C ALA A 90 5.34 1.85 6.92
N ARG A 91 4.60 1.37 5.92
CA ARG A 91 5.15 1.11 4.57
C ARG A 91 5.57 2.39 3.86
N SER A 92 4.78 3.46 3.97
CA SER A 92 5.10 4.76 3.38
C SER A 92 6.37 5.36 3.99
N LEU A 93 6.49 5.33 5.32
CA LEU A 93 7.67 5.79 6.04
C LEU A 93 8.92 4.98 5.69
N LYS A 94 8.81 3.65 5.57
CA LYS A 94 9.92 2.80 5.08
C LYS A 94 10.32 3.13 3.64
N LYS A 95 9.38 3.53 2.79
CA LYS A 95 9.65 3.93 1.41
C LYS A 95 10.27 5.33 1.31
N GLY A 96 9.95 6.23 2.23
CA GLY A 96 10.53 7.56 2.33
C GLY A 96 11.87 7.62 3.08
N GLY A 97 12.12 6.68 4.00
CA GLY A 97 13.36 6.56 4.77
C GLY A 97 14.45 5.72 4.10
N ASP A 98 14.17 5.12 2.94
CA ASP A 98 15.18 4.43 2.14
C ASP A 98 15.84 5.45 1.22
N THR A 99 17.13 5.70 1.47
CA THR A 99 18.14 6.16 0.51
C THR A 99 17.74 5.94 -0.95
N PRO A 100 18.10 6.82 -1.91
CA PRO A 100 17.70 6.70 -3.30
C PRO A 100 18.08 5.33 -3.84
N ARG A 101 17.10 4.41 -3.87
CA ARG A 101 17.21 3.13 -4.56
C ARG A 101 17.28 3.48 -6.03
N ARG A 102 18.52 3.65 -6.48
CA ARG A 102 19.01 3.30 -7.81
C ARG A 102 18.51 1.89 -8.10
N GLY A 103 17.29 1.82 -8.60
CA GLY A 103 16.53 0.58 -8.76
C GLY A 103 15.50 0.82 -9.83
N ARG A 104 16.01 1.14 -11.03
CA ARG A 104 15.26 1.04 -12.29
C ARG A 104 14.34 -0.17 -12.22
N ARG A 105 13.06 0.08 -12.49
CA ARG A 105 12.11 -0.92 -12.98
C ARG A 105 12.87 -1.94 -13.82
N ALA A 106 12.72 -3.21 -13.48
CA ALA A 106 13.03 -4.32 -14.38
C ALA A 106 12.10 -4.19 -15.59
N VAL A 107 12.48 -3.31 -16.52
CA VAL A 107 12.12 -3.45 -17.92
C VAL A 107 12.99 -4.59 -18.39
N ALA A 108 12.35 -5.67 -18.83
CA ALA A 108 13.00 -6.69 -19.65
C ALA A 108 13.56 -5.98 -20.89
N LYS A 109 14.81 -5.49 -20.79
CA LYS A 109 15.60 -4.95 -21.89
C LYS A 109 16.66 -5.99 -22.18
N GLY A 110 16.59 -6.54 -23.39
CA GLY A 110 17.58 -7.47 -23.91
C GLY A 110 18.97 -6.96 -23.64
N SER A 111 19.82 -7.88 -23.17
CA SER A 111 21.29 -7.81 -23.21
C SER A 111 21.85 -6.41 -23.49
N GLU A 112 21.84 -5.54 -22.48
CA GLU A 112 22.64 -4.32 -22.53
C GLU A 112 24.08 -4.74 -22.87
N PRO A 113 24.69 -4.19 -23.93
CA PRO A 113 26.00 -4.63 -24.35
C PRO A 113 26.97 -4.36 -23.21
N LYS A 114 27.49 -5.41 -22.60
CA LYS A 114 28.49 -5.33 -21.54
C LYS A 114 29.81 -5.75 -22.14
N LEU A 115 30.91 -5.10 -21.74
CA LEU A 115 32.24 -5.61 -22.05
C LEU A 115 32.33 -7.07 -21.60
N GLU A 116 33.03 -7.92 -22.34
CA GLU A 116 33.25 -9.30 -21.93
C GLU A 116 34.30 -9.36 -20.82
N THR A 117 34.41 -10.50 -20.15
CA THR A 117 35.53 -10.79 -19.25
C THR A 117 36.80 -10.96 -20.10
N GLY A 118 37.91 -10.36 -19.68
CA GLY A 118 39.17 -10.41 -20.45
C GLY A 118 40.09 -9.23 -20.18
N HIS A 119 41.18 -9.16 -20.93
CA HIS A 119 42.16 -8.07 -20.85
C HIS A 119 41.82 -7.00 -21.89
N TYR A 120 41.94 -5.74 -21.51
CA TYR A 120 41.71 -4.58 -22.36
C TYR A 120 42.95 -3.71 -22.37
N ARG A 121 43.41 -3.29 -23.54
CA ARG A 121 44.54 -2.37 -23.68
C ARG A 121 44.13 -1.09 -24.36
N ASN A 122 44.31 0.02 -23.68
CA ASN A 122 44.02 1.33 -24.26
C ASN A 122 45.13 1.71 -25.25
N PRO A 123 44.82 1.97 -26.54
CA PRO A 123 45.82 2.32 -27.56
C PRO A 123 46.41 3.72 -27.35
N TYR A 124 45.73 4.62 -26.65
CA TYR A 124 46.17 6.00 -26.40
C TYR A 124 47.11 6.11 -25.21
N THR A 125 46.97 5.24 -24.21
CA THR A 125 47.77 5.27 -22.98
C THR A 125 48.69 4.07 -22.82
N GLY A 126 48.52 3.02 -23.63
CA GLY A 126 49.28 1.77 -23.56
C GLY A 126 48.95 0.89 -22.35
N ALA A 127 48.09 1.36 -21.43
CA ALA A 127 47.73 0.67 -20.20
C ALA A 127 46.85 -0.56 -20.48
N THR A 128 47.11 -1.64 -19.75
CA THR A 128 46.36 -2.91 -19.84
C THR A 128 45.63 -3.20 -18.54
N ILE A 129 44.35 -3.57 -18.62
CA ILE A 129 43.48 -3.83 -17.47
C ILE A 129 42.74 -5.15 -17.66
N GLU A 130 42.67 -5.95 -16.60
CA GLU A 130 41.89 -7.18 -16.57
C GLU A 130 40.49 -6.95 -15.98
N LYS A 131 39.46 -7.36 -16.72
CA LYS A 131 38.08 -7.43 -16.25
C LYS A 131 37.73 -8.87 -15.89
N LYS A 132 37.50 -9.15 -14.60
CA LYS A 132 37.09 -10.48 -14.08
C LYS A 132 35.57 -10.65 -13.95
N LYS A 133 34.92 -9.78 -13.18
CA LYS A 133 33.47 -9.87 -12.88
C LYS A 133 32.75 -8.52 -12.94
N ARG A 134 33.42 -7.46 -12.47
CA ARG A 134 32.99 -6.06 -12.61
C ARG A 134 34.06 -5.30 -13.38
N ASN A 135 33.65 -4.25 -14.08
CA ASN A 135 34.57 -3.34 -14.74
C ASN A 135 35.41 -2.62 -13.65
N PRO A 136 36.75 -2.70 -13.70
CA PRO A 136 37.61 -1.87 -12.87
C PRO A 136 37.33 -0.38 -13.12
N LYS A 137 37.61 0.47 -12.14
CA LYS A 137 37.31 1.93 -12.22
C LYS A 137 37.88 2.57 -13.49
N GLN A 138 39.13 2.22 -13.82
CA GLN A 138 39.82 2.75 -14.98
C GLN A 138 39.23 2.26 -16.32
N LEU A 139 38.63 1.05 -16.36
CA LEU A 139 37.89 0.57 -17.54
C LEU A 139 36.55 1.30 -17.71
N ASN A 140 35.88 1.68 -16.61
CA ASN A 140 34.69 2.53 -16.69
C ASN A 140 35.04 3.94 -17.18
N GLN A 141 36.16 4.48 -16.72
CA GLN A 141 36.66 5.77 -17.21
C GLN A 141 36.89 5.76 -18.72
N TRP A 142 37.50 4.70 -19.27
CA TRP A 142 37.65 4.57 -20.73
C TRP A 142 36.32 4.47 -21.47
N ILE A 143 35.31 3.79 -20.89
CA ILE A 143 33.96 3.72 -21.47
C ILE A 143 33.30 5.11 -21.48
N GLU A 144 33.49 5.90 -20.41
CA GLU A 144 32.96 7.26 -20.31
C GLU A 144 33.65 8.22 -21.30
N GLU A 145 34.97 8.06 -21.51
CA GLU A 145 35.77 8.94 -22.37
C GLU A 145 35.65 8.60 -23.87
N HIS A 146 35.64 7.31 -24.22
CA HIS A 146 35.73 6.85 -25.62
C HIS A 146 34.48 6.12 -26.13
N GLY A 147 33.51 5.87 -25.25
CA GLY A 147 32.31 5.11 -25.56
C GLY A 147 32.52 3.59 -25.49
N LEU A 148 31.44 2.88 -25.15
CA LEU A 148 31.46 1.43 -24.94
C LEU A 148 31.87 0.64 -26.20
N GLU A 149 31.35 1.01 -27.38
CA GLU A 149 31.62 0.28 -28.63
C GLU A 149 33.09 0.36 -29.03
N THR A 150 33.74 1.49 -28.76
CA THR A 150 35.18 1.68 -28.98
C THR A 150 35.99 0.82 -28.01
N VAL A 151 35.66 0.82 -26.72
CA VAL A 151 36.42 0.05 -25.72
C VAL A 151 36.25 -1.47 -25.91
N LYS A 152 35.14 -1.93 -26.51
CA LYS A 152 34.98 -3.35 -26.87
C LYS A 152 36.07 -3.86 -27.80
N THR A 153 36.52 -3.05 -28.77
CA THR A 153 37.53 -3.47 -29.75
C THR A 153 38.94 -3.52 -29.18
N TRP A 154 39.13 -3.04 -27.95
CA TRP A 154 40.42 -3.00 -27.25
C TRP A 154 40.72 -4.27 -26.45
N LYS A 155 39.84 -5.28 -26.54
CA LYS A 155 40.06 -6.57 -25.91
C LYS A 155 41.24 -7.27 -26.59
N ILE A 156 42.18 -7.77 -25.78
CA ILE A 156 43.31 -8.62 -26.22
C ILE A 156 43.04 -10.06 -25.75
#